data_AF-A0A7J9SUH5-F1
#
_entry.id   AF-A0A7J9SUH5-F1
#
_cell.length_a   1.000
_cell.length_b   1.000
_cell.length_c   1.000
_cell.angle_alpha   90.00
_cell.angle_beta   90.00
_cell.angle_gamma   90.00
#
_symmetry.space_group_name_H-M   'P 1'
#
loop_
_entity.id
_entity.type
_entity.pdbx_description
1 polymer ?
#
loop_
_entity_poly.entity_id
_entity_poly.type
_entity_poly.pdbx_seq_one_letter_code
_entity_poly.pdbx_strand_id
1 'polypeptide(L)'
;MVRSIHFVAGILILIFIAAIVMGMAVYQPDSHDETKLKVICAGSLIESFYEFEKEFENKHPGVDVQVEGHGSIQVIRHVTDLHKEVDVIAVADHSLIPDMMYPEYADWYIAFATNEMVIAYNNQSKYADEITSDNWYEILKRPGVTFGFSNPMLDSCGYRALMVTQLAELHYDDQTIFDDVIACNFDPAIAVNTNNDTCIVVMPEIFEHKTEKIVIRGGSIQLLAFLDYGEIDYAFQYKSMAQQHGLQFVDLPSEIDLSSTESEDIYNKVIIQLGFQRFTSVGTERSGKPIFYAMTIPDSTQHPELAVEFVKFVLSEDGQIILHNTKIPPIYPMADDPDNIPDELRLMDKIYGPETFTLL
;
A
#
# COMPACT_ATOMS: atom_id res chain seq x y z
N MET A 1 -47.37 9.48 64.68
CA MET A 1 -46.20 8.81 64.05
C MET A 1 -46.35 8.66 62.54
N VAL A 2 -47.48 8.15 62.03
CA VAL A 2 -47.68 7.87 60.59
C VAL A 2 -47.62 9.11 59.68
N ARG A 3 -48.11 10.28 60.11
CA ARG A 3 -48.08 11.52 59.31
C ARG A 3 -46.68 12.09 59.06
N SER A 4 -45.73 11.95 60.00
CA SER A 4 -44.34 12.43 59.81
C SER A 4 -43.57 11.56 58.82
N ILE A 5 -43.87 10.26 58.76
CA ILE A 5 -43.19 9.33 57.86
C ILE A 5 -43.55 9.63 56.40
N HIS A 6 -44.81 9.93 56.10
CA HIS A 6 -45.24 10.31 54.75
C HIS A 6 -44.66 11.66 54.29
N PHE A 7 -44.46 12.60 55.22
CA PHE A 7 -43.86 13.90 54.90
C PHE A 7 -42.36 13.78 54.57
N VAL A 8 -41.62 12.99 55.35
CA VAL A 8 -40.20 12.73 55.10
C VAL A 8 -39.99 11.91 53.82
N ALA A 9 -40.87 10.94 53.54
CA ALA A 9 -40.84 10.18 52.29
C ALA A 9 -41.10 11.07 51.07
N GLY A 10 -42.03 12.02 51.15
CA GLY A 10 -42.29 12.98 50.07
C GLY A 10 -41.10 13.89 49.75
N ILE A 11 -40.37 14.33 50.77
CA ILE A 11 -39.15 15.15 50.59
C ILE A 11 -38.02 14.34 49.95
N LEU A 12 -37.81 13.09 50.39
CA LEU A 12 -36.78 12.22 49.80
C LEU A 12 -37.07 11.89 48.33
N ILE A 13 -38.33 11.69 47.97
CA ILE A 13 -38.74 11.48 46.58
C ILE A 13 -38.48 12.74 45.74
N LEU A 14 -38.78 13.93 46.25
CA LEU A 14 -38.51 15.19 45.56
C LEU A 14 -37.01 15.44 45.36
N ILE A 15 -36.17 15.14 46.35
CA ILE A 15 -34.71 15.25 46.23
C ILE A 15 -34.18 14.25 45.21
N PHE A 16 -34.70 13.02 45.18
CA PHE A 16 -34.30 12.00 44.22
C PHE A 16 -34.70 12.38 42.78
N ILE A 17 -35.90 12.92 42.58
CA ILE A 17 -36.34 13.43 41.28
C ILE A 17 -35.48 14.62 40.84
N ALA A 18 -35.18 15.56 41.75
CA ALA A 18 -34.31 16.70 41.43
C ALA A 18 -32.88 16.26 41.07
N ALA A 19 -32.34 15.24 41.74
CA ALA A 19 -31.02 14.67 41.42
C ALA A 19 -31.01 13.95 40.07
N ILE A 20 -32.10 13.26 39.70
CA ILE A 20 -32.24 12.64 38.38
C ILE A 20 -32.35 13.70 37.28
N VAL A 21 -33.16 14.74 37.49
CA VAL A 21 -33.32 15.83 36.51
C VAL A 21 -32.02 16.61 36.34
N MET A 22 -31.27 16.83 37.41
CA MET A 22 -29.95 17.48 37.36
C MET A 22 -28.88 16.57 36.73
N GLY A 23 -28.95 15.25 36.96
CA GLY A 23 -28.10 14.26 36.28
C GLY A 23 -28.38 14.16 34.78
N MET A 24 -29.64 14.29 34.36
CA MET A 24 -30.01 14.35 32.93
C MET A 24 -29.65 15.70 32.29
N ALA A 25 -29.67 16.80 33.03
CA ALA A 25 -29.30 18.12 32.52
C ALA A 25 -27.78 18.30 32.36
N VAL A 26 -26.96 17.47 33.03
CA VAL A 26 -25.48 17.47 32.94
C VAL A 26 -24.98 16.44 31.93
N TYR A 27 -25.82 15.53 31.44
CA TYR A 27 -25.48 14.59 30.37
C TYR A 27 -25.93 15.15 29.02
N GLN A 28 -25.17 16.12 28.50
CA GLN A 28 -25.13 16.34 27.06
C GLN A 28 -24.15 15.31 26.50
N PRO A 29 -24.57 14.35 25.67
CA PRO A 29 -23.61 13.71 24.80
C PRO A 29 -23.05 14.83 23.92
N ASP A 30 -21.74 15.06 23.96
CA ASP A 30 -21.05 15.84 22.93
C ASP A 30 -21.23 15.08 21.62
N SER A 31 -22.36 15.29 20.94
CA SER A 31 -22.50 14.97 19.53
C SER A 31 -21.88 16.12 18.76
N HIS A 32 -20.56 16.27 18.86
CA HIS A 32 -19.83 16.88 17.77
C HIS A 32 -19.96 15.89 16.61
N ASP A 33 -20.68 16.28 15.55
CA ASP A 33 -20.61 15.54 14.29
C ASP A 33 -19.14 15.62 13.84
N GLU A 34 -18.41 14.52 14.02
CA GLU A 34 -17.02 14.41 13.58
C GLU A 34 -16.98 14.48 12.05
N THR A 35 -16.09 15.31 11.51
CA THR A 35 -15.85 15.37 10.07
C THR A 35 -15.03 14.15 9.67
N LYS A 36 -15.57 13.33 8.78
CA LYS A 36 -14.93 12.08 8.35
C LYS A 36 -14.03 12.33 7.15
N LEU A 37 -12.72 12.11 7.33
CA LEU A 37 -11.75 12.16 6.25
C LEU A 37 -11.46 10.74 5.76
N LYS A 38 -11.93 10.39 4.56
CA LYS A 38 -11.76 9.03 4.01
C LYS A 38 -10.43 8.92 3.26
N VAL A 39 -9.59 8.00 3.70
CA VAL A 39 -8.26 7.76 3.12
C VAL A 39 -8.16 6.32 2.66
N ILE A 40 -7.86 6.10 1.38
CA ILE A 40 -7.62 4.75 0.86
C ILE A 40 -6.15 4.63 0.44
N CYS A 41 -5.43 3.66 1.03
CA CYS A 41 -4.00 3.50 0.79
C CYS A 41 -3.64 2.10 0.27
N ALA A 42 -2.44 1.98 -0.30
CA ALA A 42 -1.84 0.70 -0.59
C ALA A 42 -1.70 -0.12 0.71
N GLY A 43 -1.91 -1.43 0.64
CA GLY A 43 -1.84 -2.31 1.80
C GLY A 43 -0.48 -2.26 2.50
N SER A 44 0.59 -1.97 1.78
CA SER A 44 1.94 -1.81 2.35
C SER A 44 2.18 -0.49 3.07
N LEU A 45 1.21 0.43 3.06
CA LEU A 45 1.24 1.68 3.81
C LEU A 45 0.37 1.64 5.07
N ILE A 46 -0.37 0.54 5.31
CA ILE A 46 -1.47 0.53 6.27
C ILE A 46 -1.02 0.85 7.71
N GLU A 47 0.13 0.32 8.14
CA GLU A 47 0.66 0.59 9.48
C GLU A 47 1.04 2.06 9.66
N SER A 48 1.72 2.65 8.66
CA SER A 48 2.06 4.08 8.65
C SER A 48 0.81 4.95 8.68
N PHE A 49 -0.22 4.58 7.92
CA PHE A 49 -1.45 5.35 7.83
C PHE A 49 -2.30 5.28 9.09
N TYR A 50 -2.27 4.18 9.84
CA TYR A 50 -2.89 4.13 11.17
C TYR A 50 -2.17 5.00 12.20
N GLU A 51 -0.84 5.09 12.16
CA GLU A 51 -0.13 6.07 13.00
C GLU A 51 -0.38 7.51 12.53
N PHE A 52 -0.54 7.75 11.22
CA PHE A 52 -0.95 9.06 10.72
C PHE A 52 -2.35 9.47 11.19
N GLU A 53 -3.34 8.57 11.06
CA GLU A 53 -4.70 8.74 11.57
C GLU A 53 -4.67 9.21 13.03
N LYS A 54 -4.05 8.41 13.90
CA LYS A 54 -3.94 8.69 15.33
C LYS A 54 -3.29 10.04 15.64
N GLU A 55 -2.14 10.34 15.04
CA GLU A 55 -1.43 11.59 15.31
C GLU A 55 -2.14 12.81 14.69
N PHE A 56 -2.81 12.65 13.56
CA PHE A 56 -3.60 13.71 12.93
C PHE A 56 -4.83 14.06 13.75
N GLU A 57 -5.59 13.06 14.21
CA GLU A 57 -6.79 13.24 15.06
C GLU A 57 -6.45 13.90 16.41
N ASN A 58 -5.30 13.53 17.01
CA ASN A 58 -4.79 14.18 18.21
C ASN A 58 -4.58 15.69 18.03
N LYS A 59 -4.23 16.13 16.81
CA LYS A 59 -4.01 17.53 16.46
C LYS A 59 -5.27 18.25 15.95
N HIS A 60 -6.29 17.51 15.53
CA HIS A 60 -7.52 18.06 14.94
C HIS A 60 -8.77 17.48 15.66
N PRO A 61 -9.10 17.98 16.86
CA PRO A 61 -10.30 17.54 17.58
C PRO A 61 -11.56 17.75 16.72
N GLY A 62 -12.34 16.69 16.53
CA GLY A 62 -13.55 16.70 15.70
C GLY A 62 -13.35 16.21 14.27
N VAL A 63 -12.19 15.62 13.96
CA VAL A 63 -11.92 14.87 12.73
C VAL A 63 -11.83 13.37 13.06
N ASP A 64 -12.41 12.54 12.21
CA ASP A 64 -12.32 11.06 12.21
C ASP A 64 -11.68 10.63 10.88
N VAL A 65 -10.41 10.23 10.90
CA VAL A 65 -9.68 9.78 9.71
C VAL A 65 -9.96 8.29 9.52
N GLN A 66 -10.56 7.93 8.38
CA GLN A 66 -10.97 6.56 8.10
C GLN A 66 -10.06 5.94 7.05
N VAL A 67 -9.10 5.10 7.49
CA VAL A 67 -8.13 4.45 6.62
C VAL A 67 -8.60 3.07 6.14
N GLU A 68 -8.61 2.84 4.82
CA GLU A 68 -8.86 1.53 4.18
C GLU A 68 -7.65 1.11 3.33
N GLY A 69 -7.17 -0.14 3.50
CA GLY A 69 -5.98 -0.67 2.80
C GLY A 69 -6.31 -1.69 1.71
N HIS A 70 -5.78 -1.51 0.49
CA HIS A 70 -5.95 -2.45 -0.63
C HIS A 70 -4.73 -2.57 -1.54
N GLY A 71 -4.75 -3.46 -2.54
CA GLY A 71 -3.78 -3.38 -3.63
C GLY A 71 -3.93 -2.08 -4.41
N SER A 72 -2.83 -1.47 -4.88
CA SER A 72 -2.85 -0.12 -5.46
C SER A 72 -3.81 0.04 -6.66
N ILE A 73 -3.99 -1.00 -7.49
CA ILE A 73 -4.96 -0.95 -8.59
C ILE A 73 -6.38 -0.87 -8.01
N GLN A 74 -6.66 -1.62 -6.94
CA GLN A 74 -7.95 -1.52 -6.25
C GLN A 74 -8.14 -0.15 -5.58
N VAL A 75 -7.10 0.45 -5.00
CA VAL A 75 -7.15 1.81 -4.42
C VAL A 75 -7.70 2.79 -5.45
N ILE A 76 -7.12 2.82 -6.65
CA ILE A 76 -7.58 3.72 -7.71
C ILE A 76 -8.99 3.39 -8.18
N ARG A 77 -9.30 2.10 -8.36
CA ARG A 77 -10.61 1.65 -8.85
C ARG A 77 -11.76 1.96 -7.91
N HIS A 78 -11.49 2.17 -6.62
CA HIS A 78 -12.49 2.70 -5.71
C HIS A 78 -13.01 4.07 -6.15
N VAL A 79 -12.14 4.91 -6.72
CA VAL A 79 -12.48 6.22 -7.25
C VAL A 79 -12.99 6.11 -8.69
N THR A 80 -12.24 5.44 -9.57
CA THR A 80 -12.49 5.48 -11.03
C THR A 80 -13.65 4.60 -11.49
N ASP A 81 -13.80 3.41 -10.90
CA ASP A 81 -14.79 2.42 -11.34
C ASP A 81 -16.00 2.38 -10.41
N LEU A 82 -15.77 2.52 -9.10
CA LEU A 82 -16.82 2.42 -8.08
C LEU A 82 -17.37 3.78 -7.66
N HIS A 83 -16.73 4.88 -8.07
CA HIS A 83 -17.12 6.25 -7.73
C HIS A 83 -17.34 6.45 -6.22
N LYS A 84 -16.54 5.78 -5.38
CA LYS A 84 -16.53 6.04 -3.95
C LYS A 84 -16.03 7.46 -3.72
N GLU A 85 -16.68 8.17 -2.80
CA GLU A 85 -16.19 9.43 -2.26
C GLU A 85 -14.97 9.13 -1.37
N VAL A 86 -13.80 9.57 -1.80
CA VAL A 86 -12.50 9.39 -1.12
C VAL A 86 -11.79 10.74 -1.12
N ASP A 87 -11.23 11.13 0.02
CA ASP A 87 -10.61 12.44 0.17
C ASP A 87 -9.10 12.40 -0.14
N VAL A 88 -8.41 11.29 0.19
CA VAL A 88 -7.00 11.08 -0.14
C VAL A 88 -6.78 9.64 -0.60
N ILE A 89 -6.00 9.47 -1.67
CA ILE A 89 -5.48 8.15 -2.03
C ILE A 89 -3.95 8.11 -1.91
N ALA A 90 -3.42 6.94 -1.59
CA ALA A 90 -1.98 6.68 -1.63
C ALA A 90 -1.69 5.30 -2.23
N VAL A 91 -0.84 5.23 -3.25
CA VAL A 91 -0.54 4.01 -4.01
C VAL A 91 0.93 3.63 -3.89
N ALA A 92 1.23 2.33 -4.02
CA ALA A 92 2.62 1.82 -4.03
C ALA A 92 3.34 2.02 -5.36
N ASP A 93 2.63 2.46 -6.39
CA ASP A 93 3.18 2.74 -7.70
C ASP A 93 2.61 4.05 -8.22
N HIS A 94 3.44 5.09 -8.14
CA HIS A 94 3.12 6.43 -8.61
C HIS A 94 2.58 6.46 -10.04
N SER A 95 3.04 5.56 -10.91
CA SER A 95 2.66 5.56 -12.33
C SER A 95 1.20 5.18 -12.57
N LEU A 96 0.53 4.56 -11.59
CA LEU A 96 -0.88 4.22 -11.70
C LEU A 96 -1.78 5.46 -11.67
N ILE A 97 -1.39 6.53 -10.97
CA ILE A 97 -2.20 7.76 -10.89
C ILE A 97 -2.37 8.39 -12.29
N PRO A 98 -1.31 8.75 -13.03
CA PRO A 98 -1.48 9.29 -14.37
C PRO A 98 -2.08 8.30 -15.37
N ASP A 99 -1.82 6.99 -15.24
CA ASP A 99 -2.35 5.97 -16.15
C ASP A 99 -3.87 5.76 -15.99
N MET A 100 -4.38 5.87 -14.76
CA MET A 100 -5.75 5.44 -14.44
C MET A 100 -6.66 6.54 -13.91
N MET A 101 -6.13 7.69 -13.47
CA MET A 101 -6.93 8.79 -12.93
C MET A 101 -6.90 10.04 -13.81
N TYR A 102 -5.83 10.28 -14.56
CA TYR A 102 -5.72 11.54 -15.30
C TYR A 102 -6.55 11.56 -16.58
N PRO A 103 -7.06 12.73 -16.97
CA PRO A 103 -7.26 13.95 -16.17
C PRO A 103 -8.64 13.96 -15.45
N GLU A 104 -9.36 12.84 -15.44
CA GLU A 104 -10.78 12.80 -15.06
C GLU A 104 -11.01 12.80 -13.54
N TYR A 105 -10.06 12.27 -12.77
CA TYR A 105 -10.19 12.05 -11.33
C TYR A 105 -9.06 12.71 -10.51
N ALA A 106 -7.98 13.12 -11.16
CA ALA A 106 -6.85 13.87 -10.59
C ALA A 106 -6.01 14.45 -11.75
N ASP A 107 -5.15 15.41 -11.45
CA ASP A 107 -4.20 16.00 -12.40
C ASP A 107 -2.80 16.30 -11.79
N TRP A 108 -2.55 15.78 -10.58
CA TRP A 108 -1.26 15.80 -9.90
C TRP A 108 -1.12 14.61 -8.93
N TYR A 109 0.12 14.28 -8.55
CA TYR A 109 0.46 13.46 -7.38
C TYR A 109 1.76 13.95 -6.74
N ILE A 110 2.00 13.55 -5.50
CA ILE A 110 3.28 13.74 -4.79
C ILE A 110 3.85 12.38 -4.43
N ALA A 111 5.02 12.04 -4.96
CA ALA A 111 5.82 10.92 -4.51
C ALA A 111 6.50 11.26 -3.19
N PHE A 112 6.39 10.40 -2.17
CA PHE A 112 6.79 10.75 -0.79
C PHE A 112 7.60 9.66 -0.07
N ALA A 113 7.59 8.42 -0.59
CA ALA A 113 8.39 7.33 -0.05
C ALA A 113 8.85 6.38 -1.16
N THR A 114 9.83 5.53 -0.86
CA THR A 114 10.34 4.50 -1.76
C THR A 114 10.30 3.11 -1.11
N ASN A 115 10.69 2.07 -1.84
CA ASN A 115 10.84 0.71 -1.32
C ASN A 115 11.75 -0.12 -2.22
N GLU A 116 11.97 -1.36 -1.80
CA GLU A 116 12.67 -2.38 -2.59
C GLU A 116 11.93 -3.72 -2.46
N MET A 117 11.96 -4.52 -3.53
CA MET A 117 11.41 -5.89 -3.52
C MET A 117 12.41 -6.85 -2.87
N VAL A 118 11.88 -7.75 -2.04
CA VAL A 118 12.63 -8.83 -1.39
C VAL A 118 11.85 -10.13 -1.46
N ILE A 119 12.51 -11.23 -1.08
CA ILE A 119 11.85 -12.51 -0.84
C ILE A 119 11.81 -12.74 0.67
N ALA A 120 10.63 -12.54 1.28
CA ALA A 120 10.40 -12.73 2.69
C ALA A 120 10.17 -14.21 3.04
N TYR A 121 10.63 -14.62 4.22
CA TYR A 121 10.50 -15.97 4.76
C TYR A 121 10.62 -15.96 6.30
N ASN A 122 10.50 -17.12 6.93
CA ASN A 122 10.77 -17.28 8.35
C ASN A 122 11.59 -18.55 8.63
N ASN A 123 11.96 -18.77 9.89
CA ASN A 123 12.79 -19.92 10.28
C ASN A 123 12.13 -21.29 10.05
N GLN A 124 10.83 -21.34 9.76
CA GLN A 124 10.11 -22.59 9.45
C GLN A 124 10.08 -22.89 7.95
N SER A 125 10.40 -21.91 7.11
CA SER A 125 10.46 -22.03 5.66
C SER A 125 11.46 -23.10 5.24
N LYS A 126 11.08 -23.95 4.29
CA LYS A 126 11.98 -24.96 3.74
C LYS A 126 13.21 -24.31 3.13
N TYR A 127 14.40 -24.75 3.54
CA TYR A 127 15.69 -24.25 3.05
C TYR A 127 16.02 -22.81 3.48
N ALA A 128 15.42 -22.31 4.57
CA ALA A 128 15.70 -20.98 5.13
C ALA A 128 17.19 -20.72 5.38
N ASP A 129 17.94 -21.73 5.83
CA ASP A 129 19.39 -21.62 6.10
C ASP A 129 20.26 -21.70 4.82
N GLU A 130 19.67 -22.01 3.66
CA GLU A 130 20.38 -22.16 2.37
C GLU A 130 20.14 -21.00 1.41
N ILE A 131 19.03 -20.28 1.55
CA ILE A 131 18.61 -19.25 0.58
C ILE A 131 19.49 -18.00 0.68
N THR A 132 19.92 -17.49 -0.48
CA THR A 132 20.75 -16.28 -0.62
C THR A 132 20.30 -15.45 -1.83
N SER A 133 20.88 -14.26 -1.96
CA SER A 133 20.74 -13.41 -3.15
C SER A 133 21.14 -14.11 -4.45
N ASP A 134 21.97 -15.14 -4.38
CA ASP A 134 22.55 -15.78 -5.58
C ASP A 134 21.79 -17.03 -6.01
N ASN A 135 20.94 -17.60 -5.14
CA ASN A 135 20.31 -18.90 -5.37
C ASN A 135 18.80 -18.94 -5.10
N TRP A 136 18.17 -17.83 -4.76
CA TRP A 136 16.76 -17.79 -4.37
C TRP A 136 15.86 -18.47 -5.41
N TYR A 137 16.10 -18.24 -6.69
CA TYR A 137 15.31 -18.81 -7.78
C TYR A 137 15.49 -20.33 -7.87
N GLU A 138 16.70 -20.86 -7.57
CA GLU A 138 16.93 -22.30 -7.46
C GLU A 138 16.17 -22.91 -6.27
N ILE A 139 16.13 -22.23 -5.12
CA ILE A 139 15.34 -22.67 -3.97
C ILE A 139 13.85 -22.70 -4.33
N LEU A 140 13.33 -21.62 -4.91
CA LEU A 140 11.92 -21.54 -5.33
C LEU A 140 11.58 -22.60 -6.37
N LYS A 141 12.51 -23.07 -7.21
CA LYS A 141 12.29 -24.16 -8.17
C LYS A 141 12.12 -25.54 -7.51
N ARG A 142 12.67 -25.77 -6.31
CA ARG A 142 12.70 -27.10 -5.69
C ARG A 142 11.30 -27.71 -5.49
N PRO A 143 11.11 -29.02 -5.72
CA PRO A 143 9.88 -29.71 -5.39
C PRO A 143 9.53 -29.57 -3.90
N GLY A 144 8.27 -29.24 -3.62
CA GLY A 144 7.75 -29.10 -2.26
C GLY A 144 7.99 -27.73 -1.61
N VAL A 145 8.74 -26.81 -2.25
CA VAL A 145 8.78 -25.40 -1.83
C VAL A 145 7.54 -24.69 -2.34
N THR A 146 6.81 -24.02 -1.46
CA THR A 146 5.65 -23.19 -1.80
C THR A 146 5.98 -21.72 -1.59
N PHE A 147 5.49 -20.84 -2.46
CA PHE A 147 5.71 -19.40 -2.32
C PHE A 147 4.51 -18.59 -2.78
N GLY A 148 4.48 -17.30 -2.49
CA GLY A 148 3.36 -16.44 -2.86
C GLY A 148 3.75 -15.06 -3.37
N PHE A 149 2.82 -14.47 -4.11
CA PHE A 149 2.83 -13.06 -4.51
C PHE A 149 1.38 -12.59 -4.66
N SER A 150 1.13 -11.29 -4.54
CA SER A 150 -0.24 -10.77 -4.62
C SER A 150 -0.74 -10.75 -6.07
N ASN A 151 -2.05 -10.62 -6.25
CA ASN A 151 -2.67 -10.70 -7.56
C ASN A 151 -2.18 -9.53 -8.45
N PRO A 152 -1.48 -9.81 -9.57
CA PRO A 152 -0.94 -8.78 -10.45
C PRO A 152 -2.00 -7.85 -11.06
N MET A 153 -3.26 -8.29 -11.09
CA MET A 153 -4.39 -7.49 -11.60
C MET A 153 -4.99 -6.54 -10.56
N LEU A 154 -4.57 -6.65 -9.29
CA LEU A 154 -5.14 -5.91 -8.15
C LEU A 154 -4.10 -5.12 -7.35
N ASP A 155 -2.85 -5.60 -7.30
CA ASP A 155 -1.83 -5.08 -6.40
C ASP A 155 -0.47 -4.89 -7.08
N SER A 156 0.22 -3.79 -6.73
CA SER A 156 1.53 -3.43 -7.27
C SER A 156 2.61 -4.43 -6.91
N CYS A 157 2.57 -4.99 -5.71
CA CYS A 157 3.52 -6.02 -5.31
C CYS A 157 3.42 -7.27 -6.21
N GLY A 158 2.21 -7.54 -6.75
CA GLY A 158 1.93 -8.70 -7.58
C GLY A 158 2.59 -8.64 -8.94
N TYR A 159 2.34 -7.57 -9.71
CA TYR A 159 3.02 -7.42 -11.01
C TYR A 159 4.51 -7.15 -10.84
N ARG A 160 4.95 -6.55 -9.73
CA ARG A 160 6.38 -6.39 -9.42
C ARG A 160 7.08 -7.72 -9.14
N ALA A 161 6.42 -8.70 -8.52
CA ALA A 161 6.99 -10.04 -8.36
C ALA A 161 7.28 -10.70 -9.72
N LEU A 162 6.41 -10.48 -10.71
CA LEU A 162 6.64 -10.92 -12.09
C LEU A 162 7.81 -10.17 -12.73
N MET A 163 7.88 -8.84 -12.54
CA MET A 163 8.98 -8.01 -13.04
C MET A 163 10.33 -8.47 -12.49
N VAL A 164 10.45 -8.60 -11.17
CA VAL A 164 11.66 -9.07 -10.48
C VAL A 164 12.12 -10.41 -11.04
N THR A 165 11.19 -11.36 -11.21
CA THR A 165 11.54 -12.70 -11.70
C THR A 165 11.98 -12.67 -13.16
N GLN A 166 11.38 -11.83 -14.00
CA GLN A 166 11.80 -11.68 -15.39
C GLN A 166 13.14 -10.93 -15.53
N LEU A 167 13.37 -9.91 -14.69
CA LEU A 167 14.64 -9.17 -14.64
C LEU A 167 15.79 -10.06 -14.16
N ALA A 168 15.50 -11.07 -13.32
CA ALA A 168 16.47 -12.06 -12.88
C ALA A 168 17.12 -12.80 -14.05
N GLU A 169 16.41 -13.05 -15.15
CA GLU A 169 16.99 -13.71 -16.34
C GLU A 169 18.12 -12.90 -16.95
N LEU A 170 18.00 -11.56 -16.93
CA LEU A 170 19.04 -10.64 -17.40
C LEU A 170 20.21 -10.56 -16.42
N HIS A 171 19.92 -10.56 -15.12
CA HIS A 171 20.94 -10.41 -14.08
C HIS A 171 21.80 -11.68 -13.90
N TYR A 172 21.18 -12.86 -13.86
CA TYR A 172 21.86 -14.13 -13.61
C TYR A 172 22.30 -14.88 -14.88
N ASP A 173 22.06 -14.31 -16.08
CA ASP A 173 22.37 -14.93 -17.38
C ASP A 173 21.71 -16.33 -17.54
N ASP A 174 20.47 -16.46 -17.06
CA ASP A 174 19.67 -17.69 -17.13
C ASP A 174 18.26 -17.36 -17.63
N GLN A 175 18.03 -17.64 -18.92
CA GLN A 175 16.77 -17.35 -19.63
C GLN A 175 15.63 -18.33 -19.31
N THR A 176 15.79 -19.15 -18.26
CA THR A 176 14.77 -20.13 -17.84
C THR A 176 14.12 -19.76 -16.51
N ILE A 177 14.60 -18.73 -15.80
CA ILE A 177 14.17 -18.42 -14.43
C ILE A 177 12.66 -18.12 -14.39
N PHE A 178 12.14 -17.27 -15.27
CA PHE A 178 10.72 -16.92 -15.23
C PHE A 178 9.84 -18.13 -15.53
N ASP A 179 10.23 -18.92 -16.54
CA ASP A 179 9.48 -20.11 -16.96
C ASP A 179 9.45 -21.17 -15.85
N ASP A 180 10.60 -21.48 -15.25
CA ASP A 180 10.74 -22.54 -14.26
C ASP A 180 10.23 -22.15 -12.86
N VAL A 181 10.33 -20.86 -12.50
CA VAL A 181 9.83 -20.36 -11.21
C VAL A 181 8.34 -20.08 -11.27
N ILE A 182 7.86 -19.35 -12.29
CA ILE A 182 6.49 -18.83 -12.33
C ILE A 182 5.68 -19.48 -13.45
N ALA A 183 6.04 -19.32 -14.73
CA ALA A 183 5.13 -19.57 -15.85
C ALA A 183 4.64 -21.03 -15.91
N CYS A 184 5.50 -22.00 -15.61
CA CYS A 184 5.18 -23.43 -15.70
C CYS A 184 4.11 -23.89 -14.68
N ASN A 185 3.75 -23.06 -13.70
CA ASN A 185 2.77 -23.34 -12.66
C ASN A 185 1.34 -22.93 -13.03
N PHE A 186 1.11 -22.40 -14.24
CA PHE A 186 -0.20 -21.99 -14.73
C PHE A 186 -0.63 -22.76 -15.98
N ASP A 187 -1.94 -22.83 -16.23
CA ASP A 187 -2.53 -23.37 -17.47
C ASP A 187 -3.53 -22.37 -18.11
N PRO A 188 -3.27 -21.86 -19.33
CA PRO A 188 -2.00 -21.97 -20.04
C PRO A 188 -0.86 -21.32 -19.25
N ALA A 189 0.38 -21.74 -19.54
CA ALA A 189 1.55 -21.07 -19.00
C ALA A 189 1.53 -19.58 -19.37
N ILE A 190 1.98 -18.73 -18.45
CA ILE A 190 2.09 -17.28 -18.70
C ILE A 190 3.10 -17.07 -19.83
N ALA A 191 2.70 -16.33 -20.86
CA ALA A 191 3.54 -16.14 -22.04
C ALA A 191 4.50 -14.97 -21.83
N VAL A 192 5.75 -15.12 -22.29
CA VAL A 192 6.72 -14.03 -22.40
C VAL A 192 7.02 -13.79 -23.87
N ASN A 193 6.75 -12.58 -24.34
CA ASN A 193 7.07 -12.14 -25.70
C ASN A 193 8.26 -11.20 -25.65
N THR A 194 9.31 -11.48 -26.42
CA THR A 194 10.45 -10.57 -26.53
C THR A 194 10.33 -9.73 -27.80
N ASN A 195 10.39 -8.41 -27.65
CA ASN A 195 10.42 -7.45 -28.76
C ASN A 195 11.65 -6.55 -28.60
N ASN A 196 12.65 -6.74 -29.48
CA ASN A 196 13.98 -6.15 -29.33
C ASN A 196 14.58 -6.50 -27.96
N ASP A 197 14.91 -5.50 -27.15
CA ASP A 197 15.48 -5.65 -25.80
C ASP A 197 14.43 -5.61 -24.68
N THR A 198 13.13 -5.61 -25.02
CA THR A 198 12.02 -5.56 -24.06
C THR A 198 11.30 -6.90 -24.00
N CYS A 199 11.15 -7.44 -22.78
CA CYS A 199 10.36 -8.62 -22.47
C CYS A 199 8.96 -8.20 -21.99
N ILE A 200 7.93 -8.76 -22.63
CA ILE A 200 6.53 -8.50 -22.32
C ILE A 200 5.93 -9.77 -21.73
N VAL A 201 5.67 -9.77 -20.42
CA VAL A 201 4.97 -10.84 -19.71
C VAL A 201 3.47 -10.64 -19.90
N VAL A 202 2.81 -11.55 -20.61
CA VAL A 202 1.38 -11.44 -20.95
C VAL A 202 0.54 -12.25 -19.96
N MET A 203 -0.11 -11.54 -19.05
CA MET A 203 -1.05 -12.12 -18.10
C MET A 203 -2.40 -12.39 -18.77
N PRO A 204 -2.92 -13.62 -18.72
CA PRO A 204 -4.27 -13.89 -19.21
C PRO A 204 -5.32 -13.29 -18.25
N GLU A 205 -6.53 -13.05 -18.75
CA GLU A 205 -7.66 -12.58 -17.92
C GLU A 205 -8.01 -13.58 -16.80
N ILE A 206 -7.88 -14.85 -17.12
CA ILE A 206 -8.07 -15.98 -16.21
C ILE A 206 -6.80 -16.82 -16.28
N PHE A 207 -6.07 -16.91 -15.17
CA PHE A 207 -4.94 -17.83 -15.01
C PHE A 207 -5.34 -18.89 -13.98
N GLU A 208 -5.44 -20.14 -14.41
CA GLU A 208 -5.71 -21.28 -13.52
C GLU A 208 -4.40 -21.86 -13.00
N HIS A 209 -4.39 -22.21 -11.72
CA HIS A 209 -3.25 -22.87 -11.09
C HIS A 209 -3.13 -24.31 -11.61
N LYS A 210 -1.97 -24.64 -12.18
CA LYS A 210 -1.60 -26.02 -12.54
C LYS A 210 -0.98 -26.77 -11.36
N THR A 211 -0.38 -26.04 -10.42
CA THR A 211 0.27 -26.58 -9.23
C THR A 211 -0.15 -25.81 -7.98
N GLU A 212 -0.04 -26.44 -6.81
CA GLU A 212 -0.23 -25.80 -5.50
C GLU A 212 1.04 -25.04 -5.04
N LYS A 213 2.02 -24.84 -5.94
CA LYS A 213 3.32 -24.27 -5.60
C LYS A 213 3.24 -22.76 -5.32
N ILE A 214 2.33 -22.08 -6.02
CA ILE A 214 2.19 -20.63 -5.98
C ILE A 214 0.86 -20.27 -5.33
N VAL A 215 0.90 -19.50 -4.26
CA VAL A 215 -0.28 -18.94 -3.59
C VAL A 215 -0.46 -17.49 -3.98
N ILE A 216 -1.63 -17.16 -4.56
CA ILE A 216 -1.99 -15.79 -4.95
C ILE A 216 -3.11 -15.26 -4.06
N ARG A 217 -2.95 -14.03 -3.57
CA ARG A 217 -3.94 -13.32 -2.73
C ARG A 217 -4.23 -11.93 -3.27
N GLY A 218 -5.34 -11.32 -2.86
CA GLY A 218 -5.78 -10.04 -3.42
C GLY A 218 -4.77 -8.91 -3.23
N GLY A 219 -4.18 -8.84 -2.02
CA GLY A 219 -3.11 -7.89 -1.68
C GLY A 219 -1.98 -8.59 -0.94
N SER A 220 -0.78 -8.02 -1.05
CA SER A 220 0.48 -8.54 -0.48
C SER A 220 0.40 -8.79 1.02
N ILE A 221 -0.27 -7.92 1.79
CA ILE A 221 -0.47 -8.09 3.23
C ILE A 221 -1.15 -9.42 3.60
N GLN A 222 -2.01 -9.96 2.74
CA GLN A 222 -2.73 -11.21 3.01
C GLN A 222 -1.80 -12.43 3.00
N LEU A 223 -0.63 -12.36 2.35
CA LEU A 223 0.34 -13.45 2.29
C LEU A 223 1.13 -13.63 3.59
N LEU A 224 1.19 -12.60 4.44
CA LEU A 224 1.94 -12.66 5.69
C LEU A 224 1.38 -13.74 6.61
N ALA A 225 0.05 -13.85 6.70
CA ALA A 225 -0.58 -14.92 7.46
C ALA A 225 -0.19 -16.32 6.93
N PHE A 226 -0.01 -16.48 5.62
CA PHE A 226 0.38 -17.76 5.02
C PHE A 226 1.84 -18.11 5.37
N LEU A 227 2.73 -17.11 5.48
CA LEU A 227 4.08 -17.31 6.00
C LEU A 227 4.03 -17.69 7.50
N ASP A 228 3.27 -16.95 8.31
CA ASP A 228 3.19 -17.16 9.77
C ASP A 228 2.64 -18.55 10.14
N TYR A 229 1.65 -19.04 9.40
CA TYR A 229 1.08 -20.38 9.60
C TYR A 229 1.87 -21.49 8.89
N GLY A 230 2.94 -21.16 8.17
CA GLY A 230 3.77 -22.11 7.42
C GLY A 230 3.04 -22.76 6.24
N GLU A 231 2.01 -22.10 5.70
CA GLU A 231 1.31 -22.54 4.48
C GLU A 231 2.14 -22.25 3.22
N ILE A 232 2.94 -21.19 3.24
CA ILE A 232 3.98 -20.91 2.24
C ILE A 232 5.35 -20.79 2.88
N ASP A 233 6.39 -21.18 2.15
CA ASP A 233 7.78 -21.04 2.58
C ASP A 233 8.31 -19.62 2.28
N TYR A 234 7.92 -19.02 1.17
CA TYR A 234 8.45 -17.71 0.73
C TYR A 234 7.37 -16.78 0.21
N ALA A 235 7.59 -15.47 0.25
CA ALA A 235 6.73 -14.51 -0.43
C ALA A 235 7.52 -13.36 -1.04
N PHE A 236 7.19 -12.97 -2.27
CA PHE A 236 7.64 -11.69 -2.80
C PHE A 236 6.94 -10.57 -2.05
N GLN A 237 7.72 -9.68 -1.46
CA GLN A 237 7.24 -8.60 -0.60
C GLN A 237 8.10 -7.35 -0.76
N TYR A 238 7.60 -6.22 -0.25
CA TYR A 238 8.44 -5.06 0.01
C TYR A 238 9.30 -5.29 1.26
N LYS A 239 10.53 -4.75 1.28
CA LYS A 239 11.42 -4.90 2.45
C LYS A 239 10.84 -4.30 3.72
N SER A 240 10.24 -3.12 3.62
CA SER A 240 9.50 -2.50 4.72
C SER A 240 8.49 -3.44 5.38
N MET A 241 7.70 -4.17 4.58
CA MET A 241 6.72 -5.16 5.05
C MET A 241 7.41 -6.31 5.78
N ALA A 242 8.50 -6.85 5.21
CA ALA A 242 9.26 -7.90 5.89
C ALA A 242 9.79 -7.41 7.26
N GLN A 243 10.26 -6.16 7.33
CA GLN A 243 10.78 -5.55 8.55
C GLN A 243 9.69 -5.26 9.60
N GLN A 244 8.54 -4.71 9.18
CA GLN A 244 7.37 -4.45 10.05
C GLN A 244 6.91 -5.72 10.75
N HIS A 245 6.89 -6.84 10.03
CA HIS A 245 6.41 -8.13 10.53
C HIS A 245 7.52 -9.02 11.12
N GLY A 246 8.76 -8.51 11.23
CA GLY A 246 9.87 -9.27 11.83
C GLY A 246 10.25 -10.54 11.05
N LEU A 247 9.96 -10.57 9.75
CA LEU A 247 10.30 -11.66 8.85
C LEU A 247 11.78 -11.60 8.47
N GLN A 248 12.34 -12.76 8.15
CA GLN A 248 13.61 -12.82 7.44
C GLN A 248 13.36 -12.51 5.97
N PHE A 249 14.39 -12.02 5.27
CA PHE A 249 14.27 -11.74 3.86
C PHE A 249 15.62 -11.90 3.15
N VAL A 250 15.54 -12.19 1.86
CA VAL A 250 16.67 -12.14 0.94
C VAL A 250 16.65 -10.77 0.25
N ASP A 251 17.71 -9.98 0.47
CA ASP A 251 17.96 -8.80 -0.35
C ASP A 251 18.24 -9.23 -1.79
N LEU A 252 17.58 -8.57 -2.74
CA LEU A 252 17.75 -8.80 -4.16
C LEU A 252 18.75 -7.78 -4.74
N PRO A 253 19.48 -8.11 -5.82
CA PRO A 253 20.33 -7.14 -6.49
C PRO A 253 19.57 -5.89 -6.94
N SER A 254 20.20 -4.72 -6.83
CA SER A 254 19.58 -3.44 -7.20
C SER A 254 19.16 -3.37 -8.67
N GLU A 255 19.74 -4.19 -9.53
CA GLU A 255 19.35 -4.29 -10.95
C GLU A 255 17.99 -4.98 -11.16
N ILE A 256 17.43 -5.63 -10.14
CA ILE A 256 16.16 -6.38 -10.26
C ILE A 256 15.12 -6.05 -9.17
N ASP A 257 15.53 -5.50 -8.03
CA ASP A 257 14.67 -5.24 -6.85
C ASP A 257 13.72 -4.04 -6.99
N LEU A 258 13.87 -3.26 -8.07
CA LEU A 258 13.10 -2.05 -8.38
C LEU A 258 13.35 -0.87 -7.41
N SER A 259 14.47 -0.82 -6.69
CA SER A 259 14.75 0.23 -5.71
C SER A 259 15.48 1.45 -6.27
N SER A 260 16.32 1.24 -7.29
CA SER A 260 17.34 2.22 -7.70
C SER A 260 16.96 2.96 -8.97
N THR A 261 17.00 4.29 -8.91
CA THR A 261 16.87 5.15 -10.09
C THR A 261 18.01 4.95 -11.09
N GLU A 262 19.19 4.48 -10.65
CA GLU A 262 20.32 4.18 -11.53
C GLU A 262 20.06 2.95 -12.42
N SER A 263 19.14 2.07 -12.01
CA SER A 263 18.77 0.84 -12.73
C SER A 263 17.47 0.98 -13.53
N GLU A 264 16.90 2.18 -13.64
CA GLU A 264 15.61 2.41 -14.32
C GLU A 264 15.61 1.92 -15.78
N ASP A 265 16.71 2.13 -16.52
CA ASP A 265 16.87 1.63 -17.90
C ASP A 265 16.84 0.10 -17.99
N ILE A 266 17.26 -0.60 -16.93
CA ILE A 266 17.19 -2.07 -16.83
C ILE A 266 15.75 -2.47 -16.53
N TYR A 267 15.10 -1.82 -15.56
CA TYR A 267 13.73 -2.12 -15.18
C TYR A 267 12.75 -1.95 -16.34
N ASN A 268 12.92 -0.90 -17.14
CA ASN A 268 12.08 -0.60 -18.31
C ASN A 268 12.18 -1.66 -19.43
N LYS A 269 13.11 -2.62 -19.34
CA LYS A 269 13.16 -3.77 -20.26
C LYS A 269 12.07 -4.79 -19.98
N VAL A 270 11.36 -4.70 -18.86
CA VAL A 270 10.26 -5.63 -18.55
C VAL A 270 8.94 -4.87 -18.48
N ILE A 271 7.97 -5.36 -19.24
CA ILE A 271 6.60 -4.87 -19.24
C ILE A 271 5.67 -6.02 -18.85
N ILE A 272 4.78 -5.77 -17.89
CA ILE A 272 3.69 -6.69 -17.57
C ILE A 272 2.44 -6.22 -18.31
N GLN A 273 1.94 -7.03 -19.22
CA GLN A 273 0.70 -6.79 -19.95
C GLN A 273 -0.45 -7.54 -19.28
N LEU A 274 -1.33 -6.80 -18.63
CA LEU A 274 -2.49 -7.26 -17.88
C LEU A 274 -3.67 -7.55 -18.81
N GLY A 275 -4.18 -8.78 -18.79
CA GLY A 275 -5.31 -9.23 -19.59
C GLY A 275 -6.67 -8.69 -19.12
N PHE A 276 -6.92 -7.38 -19.22
CA PHE A 276 -8.23 -6.78 -18.92
C PHE A 276 -9.13 -6.74 -20.17
N GLN A 277 -9.85 -7.83 -20.52
CA GLN A 277 -10.82 -7.74 -21.63
C GLN A 277 -12.13 -7.03 -21.21
N ARG A 278 -12.46 -7.00 -19.91
CA ARG A 278 -13.71 -6.41 -19.40
C ARG A 278 -13.60 -4.94 -18.98
N PHE A 279 -12.41 -4.36 -18.95
CA PHE A 279 -12.17 -2.99 -18.46
C PHE A 279 -11.35 -2.21 -19.49
N THR A 280 -12.00 -1.77 -20.57
CA THR A 280 -11.38 -1.02 -21.68
C THR A 280 -10.86 0.37 -21.28
N SER A 281 -11.07 0.80 -20.04
CA SER A 281 -10.65 2.09 -19.49
C SER A 281 -9.33 2.05 -18.71
N VAL A 282 -8.71 0.88 -18.53
CA VAL A 282 -7.48 0.73 -17.73
C VAL A 282 -6.28 0.53 -18.66
N GLY A 283 -5.19 1.28 -18.44
CA GLY A 283 -3.92 0.97 -19.08
C GLY A 283 -3.55 -0.48 -18.80
N THR A 284 -3.28 -1.27 -19.83
CA THR A 284 -3.02 -2.70 -19.68
C THR A 284 -1.54 -3.00 -19.44
N GLU A 285 -0.66 -2.02 -19.59
CA GLU A 285 0.78 -2.22 -19.52
C GLU A 285 1.37 -1.62 -18.24
N ARG A 286 2.24 -2.36 -17.57
CA ARG A 286 3.03 -1.90 -16.42
C ARG A 286 4.50 -2.05 -16.77
N SER A 287 5.20 -0.93 -17.01
CA SER A 287 6.65 -0.92 -17.23
C SER A 287 7.38 -1.01 -15.89
N GLY A 288 8.47 -1.77 -15.83
CA GLY A 288 9.34 -1.80 -14.64
C GLY A 288 9.95 -0.42 -14.39
N LYS A 289 9.82 0.08 -13.16
CA LYS A 289 10.29 1.40 -12.73
C LYS A 289 10.72 1.36 -11.26
N PRO A 290 11.55 2.31 -10.80
CA PRO A 290 11.85 2.47 -9.39
C PRO A 290 10.56 2.62 -8.57
N ILE A 291 10.53 1.98 -7.40
CA ILE A 291 9.37 2.01 -6.51
C ILE A 291 9.29 3.38 -5.85
N PHE A 292 8.26 4.13 -6.20
CA PHE A 292 7.82 5.29 -5.42
C PHE A 292 6.37 5.12 -5.02
N TYR A 293 6.11 5.33 -3.73
CA TYR A 293 4.79 5.59 -3.20
C TYR A 293 4.40 7.02 -3.54
N ALA A 294 3.17 7.20 -3.97
CA ALA A 294 2.62 8.51 -4.27
C ALA A 294 1.22 8.68 -3.71
N MET A 295 0.86 9.92 -3.46
CA MET A 295 -0.45 10.31 -2.97
C MET A 295 -1.03 11.46 -3.78
N THR A 296 -2.35 11.47 -3.89
CA THR A 296 -3.12 12.57 -4.50
C THR A 296 -4.46 12.73 -3.80
N ILE A 297 -5.09 13.87 -4.03
CA ILE A 297 -6.45 14.18 -3.59
C ILE A 297 -7.34 14.05 -4.83
N PRO A 298 -8.27 13.09 -4.88
CA PRO A 298 -9.19 12.98 -6.01
C PRO A 298 -10.03 14.25 -6.20
N ASP A 299 -10.33 14.62 -7.45
CA ASP A 299 -11.15 15.79 -7.79
C ASP A 299 -12.58 15.72 -7.21
N SER A 300 -13.02 14.50 -6.88
CA SER A 300 -14.32 14.22 -6.26
C SER A 300 -14.34 14.35 -4.74
N THR A 301 -13.22 14.73 -4.12
CA THR A 301 -13.09 14.93 -2.66
C THR A 301 -14.21 15.84 -2.12
N GLN A 302 -14.80 15.47 -0.98
CA GLN A 302 -15.82 16.30 -0.33
C GLN A 302 -15.22 17.24 0.72
N HIS A 303 -13.94 17.01 1.08
CA HIS A 303 -13.23 17.75 2.12
C HIS A 303 -11.87 18.26 1.62
N PRO A 304 -11.80 19.11 0.57
CA PRO A 304 -10.54 19.49 -0.07
C PRO A 304 -9.55 20.17 0.89
N GLU A 305 -10.03 21.07 1.76
CA GLU A 305 -9.18 21.76 2.74
C GLU A 305 -8.58 20.77 3.76
N LEU A 306 -9.41 19.87 4.31
CA LEU A 306 -8.96 18.88 5.29
C LEU A 306 -8.04 17.82 4.67
N ALA A 307 -8.32 17.42 3.42
CA ALA A 307 -7.46 16.52 2.66
C ALA A 307 -6.07 17.14 2.46
N VAL A 308 -6.01 18.42 2.09
CA VAL A 308 -4.75 19.18 1.98
C VAL A 308 -4.02 19.23 3.33
N GLU A 309 -4.71 19.49 4.44
CA GLU A 309 -4.10 19.47 5.77
C GLU A 309 -3.52 18.10 6.13
N PHE A 310 -4.24 17.02 5.82
CA PHE A 310 -3.75 15.65 6.04
C PHE A 310 -2.53 15.33 5.18
N VAL A 311 -2.54 15.66 3.87
CA VAL A 311 -1.36 15.49 3.00
C VAL A 311 -0.18 16.30 3.54
N LYS A 312 -0.38 17.54 3.99
CA LYS A 312 0.69 18.35 4.62
C LYS A 312 1.25 17.70 5.87
N PHE A 313 0.40 17.06 6.68
CA PHE A 313 0.86 16.32 7.85
C PHE A 313 1.70 15.10 7.46
N VAL A 314 1.27 14.30 6.49
CA VAL A 314 2.05 13.14 5.99
C VAL A 314 3.43 13.57 5.48
N LEU A 315 3.52 14.71 4.79
CA LEU A 315 4.78 15.23 4.25
C LEU A 315 5.65 15.99 5.28
N SER A 316 5.12 16.25 6.47
CA SER A 316 5.83 16.99 7.53
C SER A 316 6.96 16.16 8.18
N GLU A 317 7.79 16.80 9.00
CA GLU A 317 8.82 16.14 9.79
C GLU A 317 8.24 15.00 10.67
N ASP A 318 7.10 15.25 11.34
CA ASP A 318 6.40 14.23 12.12
C ASP A 318 5.96 13.06 11.24
N GLY A 319 5.48 13.35 10.03
CA GLY A 319 5.08 12.35 9.06
C GLY A 319 6.25 11.48 8.60
N GLN A 320 7.40 12.09 8.33
CA GLN A 320 8.63 11.38 7.97
C GLN A 320 9.16 10.51 9.12
N ILE A 321 9.08 10.99 10.36
CA ILE A 321 9.42 10.21 11.55
C ILE A 321 8.53 8.97 11.65
N ILE A 322 7.22 9.11 11.40
CA ILE A 322 6.28 7.98 11.36
C ILE A 322 6.71 6.97 10.29
N LEU A 323 6.95 7.42 9.05
CA LEU A 323 7.41 6.54 7.95
C LEU A 323 8.67 5.77 8.32
N HIS A 324 9.68 6.46 8.84
CA HIS A 324 10.93 5.83 9.28
C HIS A 324 10.68 4.79 10.40
N ASN A 325 9.85 5.13 11.39
CA ASN A 325 9.54 4.23 12.50
C ASN A 325 8.80 2.98 12.04
N THR A 326 7.89 3.14 11.08
CA THR A 326 7.17 2.04 10.42
C THR A 326 7.94 1.43 9.25
N LYS A 327 9.25 1.69 9.11
CA LYS A 327 10.15 1.03 8.15
C LYS A 327 9.90 1.36 6.68
N ILE A 328 9.12 2.41 6.38
CA ILE A 328 8.95 2.93 5.03
C ILE A 328 10.02 4.01 4.81
N PRO A 329 10.98 3.83 3.87
CA PRO A 329 11.98 4.85 3.59
C PRO A 329 11.34 6.11 2.99
N PRO A 330 11.34 7.26 3.70
CA PRO A 330 10.81 8.49 3.14
C PRO A 330 11.78 9.02 2.07
N ILE A 331 11.24 9.76 1.11
CA ILE A 331 12.03 10.53 0.15
C ILE A 331 11.67 12.00 0.27
N TYR A 332 12.54 12.87 -0.25
CA TYR A 332 12.15 14.25 -0.48
C TYR A 332 10.90 14.27 -1.38
N PRO A 333 9.79 14.92 -0.97
CA PRO A 333 8.56 14.91 -1.74
C PRO A 333 8.76 15.45 -3.15
N MET A 334 8.26 14.75 -4.16
CA MET A 334 8.37 15.14 -5.56
C MET A 334 6.98 15.16 -6.20
N ALA A 335 6.52 16.35 -6.60
CA ALA A 335 5.32 16.49 -7.41
C ALA A 335 5.62 16.17 -8.88
N ASP A 336 4.70 15.48 -9.56
CA ASP A 336 4.82 15.22 -11.01
C ASP A 336 4.47 16.44 -11.87
N ASP A 337 3.46 17.20 -11.43
CA ASP A 337 3.08 18.49 -12.00
C ASP A 337 2.97 19.56 -10.90
N PRO A 338 4.05 20.32 -10.63
CA PRO A 338 4.05 21.41 -9.65
C PRO A 338 3.02 22.51 -9.95
N ASP A 339 2.56 22.66 -11.21
CA ASP A 339 1.63 23.69 -11.63
C ASP A 339 0.15 23.32 -11.36
N ASN A 340 -0.14 22.06 -11.00
CA ASN A 340 -1.49 21.61 -10.63
C ASN A 340 -1.67 21.32 -9.12
N ILE A 341 -0.59 21.14 -8.35
CA ILE A 341 -0.73 20.89 -6.89
C ILE A 341 -1.33 22.11 -6.13
N PRO A 342 -2.14 21.89 -5.07
CA PRO A 342 -2.62 22.94 -4.18
C PRO A 342 -1.51 23.88 -3.66
N ASP A 343 -1.77 25.19 -3.61
CA ASP A 343 -0.79 26.21 -3.21
C ASP A 343 -0.17 25.95 -1.84
N GLU A 344 -0.97 25.41 -0.92
CA GLU A 344 -0.57 25.06 0.43
C GLU A 344 0.45 23.92 0.48
N LEU A 345 0.46 23.05 -0.54
CA LEU A 345 1.42 21.95 -0.71
C LEU A 345 2.70 22.43 -1.40
N ARG A 346 2.60 23.37 -2.36
CA ARG A 346 3.77 24.01 -3.02
C ARG A 346 4.72 24.68 -2.04
N LEU A 347 4.20 25.23 -0.96
CA LEU A 347 4.99 25.95 0.03
C LEU A 347 5.91 25.03 0.85
N MET A 348 5.64 23.73 0.91
CA MET A 348 6.51 22.78 1.62
C MET A 348 7.85 22.55 0.90
N ASP A 349 7.85 22.60 -0.44
CA ASP A 349 9.09 22.49 -1.25
C ASP A 349 10.12 23.58 -0.92
N LYS A 350 9.64 24.75 -0.47
CA LYS A 350 10.49 25.88 -0.10
C LYS A 350 11.00 25.82 1.34
N ILE A 351 10.33 25.05 2.21
CA ILE A 351 10.59 25.02 3.65
C ILE A 351 11.50 23.84 4.01
N TYR A 352 11.35 22.70 3.35
CA TYR A 352 12.04 21.44 3.70
C TYR A 352 13.04 20.98 2.66
N GLY A 353 13.76 21.89 2.00
CA GLY A 353 14.66 21.59 0.87
C GLY A 353 15.61 20.40 1.09
N PRO A 354 16.22 19.83 0.03
CA PRO A 354 16.89 18.52 0.07
C PRO A 354 17.93 18.33 1.19
N GLU A 355 18.57 19.42 1.62
CA GLU A 355 19.59 19.43 2.69
C GLU A 355 19.01 19.12 4.09
N THR A 356 17.72 19.39 4.32
CA THR A 356 17.02 19.07 5.58
C THR A 356 16.69 17.58 5.69
N PHE A 357 16.59 16.88 4.56
CA PHE A 357 16.19 15.47 4.48
C PHE A 357 17.32 14.47 4.74
N THR A 358 18.58 14.92 4.74
CA THR A 358 19.77 14.05 4.91
C THR A 358 20.10 13.75 6.38
N LEU A 359 19.30 14.25 7.33
CA LEU A 359 19.56 14.22 8.78
C LEU A 359 18.67 13.26 9.58
N LEU A 360 17.73 12.59 8.92
CA LEU A 360 16.91 11.48 9.44
C LEU A 360 17.36 10.18 8.79
#